data_AF-A0A061JKL5-F1
#
_entry.id   AF-A0A061JKL5-F1
#
_cell.length_a   1.000
_cell.length_b   1.000
_cell.length_c   1.000
_cell.angle_alpha   90.00
_cell.angle_beta   90.00
_cell.angle_gamma   90.00
#
_symmetry.space_group_name_H-M   'P 1'
#
loop_
_entity.id
_entity.type
_entity.pdbx_description
1 polymer ?
#
loop_
_entity_poly.entity_id
_entity_poly.type
_entity_poly.pdbx_seq_one_letter_code
_entity_poly.pdbx_strand_id
1 'polypeptide(L)' 'MSTKARIRPTMASHRLDLPSLCDICGKARATRRHQACSRIRQQRKAAEWASYMANLTAKKAQGGRRYAR' A
#
# COMPACT_ATOMS: atom_id res chain seq x y z
N MET A 1 -5.58 -26.63 -3.06
CA MET A 1 -5.48 -25.27 -2.51
C MET A 1 -4.52 -24.46 -3.37
N SER A 2 -4.96 -23.35 -3.96
CA SER A 2 -4.19 -22.59 -4.96
C SER A 2 -3.19 -21.63 -4.29
N THR A 3 -1.90 -21.93 -4.40
CA THR A 3 -0.78 -21.11 -3.92
C THR A 3 -0.41 -20.03 -4.94
N LYS A 4 -1.29 -19.03 -5.13
CA LYS A 4 -0.90 -17.82 -5.87
C LYS A 4 0.18 -17.08 -5.07
N ALA A 5 1.38 -16.92 -5.65
CA ALA A 5 2.47 -16.15 -5.06
C ALA A 5 1.95 -14.75 -4.66
N ARG A 6 2.00 -14.44 -3.37
CA ARG A 6 1.55 -13.13 -2.85
C ARG A 6 2.53 -12.05 -3.32
N ILE A 7 2.13 -11.29 -4.34
CA ILE A 7 2.91 -10.17 -4.90
C ILE A 7 3.09 -9.04 -3.87
N ARG A 8 2.22 -8.97 -2.85
CA ARG A 8 2.31 -7.97 -1.78
C ARG A 8 2.82 -8.60 -0.47
N PRO A 9 3.84 -8.00 0.18
CA PRO A 9 4.31 -8.46 1.48
C PRO A 9 3.19 -8.38 2.52
N THR A 10 3.24 -9.29 3.51
CA THR A 10 2.26 -9.34 4.60
C THR A 10 2.36 -8.06 5.44
N MET A 11 1.24 -7.34 5.57
CA MET A 11 1.19 -5.96 6.08
C MET A 11 0.70 -5.88 7.54
N ALA A 12 1.12 -6.79 8.42
CA ALA A 12 1.19 -6.62 9.88
C ALA A 12 1.29 -7.98 10.59
N SER A 13 2.34 -8.19 11.39
CA SER A 13 2.41 -9.24 12.43
C SER A 13 2.44 -8.66 13.85
N HIS A 14 2.37 -7.33 14.00
CA HIS A 14 2.41 -6.65 15.30
C HIS A 14 1.10 -5.92 15.59
N ARG A 15 0.71 -5.84 16.88
CA ARG A 15 -0.34 -4.91 17.34
C ARG A 15 0.17 -3.50 17.11
N LEU A 16 -0.36 -2.83 16.10
CA LEU A 16 -0.18 -1.38 15.98
C LEU A 16 -1.02 -0.75 17.10
N ASP A 17 -0.41 0.10 17.94
CA ASP A 17 -1.15 1.10 18.70
C ASP A 17 -1.83 2.04 17.71
N LEU A 18 -3.01 1.62 17.23
CA LEU A 18 -3.76 2.39 16.26
C LEU A 18 -4.47 3.51 17.03
N PRO A 19 -4.34 4.77 16.57
CA PRO A 19 -5.00 5.88 17.22
C PRO A 19 -6.52 5.62 17.27
N SER A 20 -7.10 5.92 18.43
CA SER A 20 -8.54 5.75 18.69
C SER A 20 -9.40 6.58 17.73
N LEU A 21 -8.82 7.59 17.10
CA LEU A 21 -9.45 8.46 16.11
C LEU A 21 -9.03 8.08 14.68
N CYS A 22 -9.94 8.29 13.73
CA CYS A 22 -9.69 8.13 12.31
C CYS A 22 -8.94 9.36 11.76
N ASP A 23 -7.78 9.15 11.16
CA ASP A 23 -6.96 10.18 10.48
C ASP A 23 -7.65 10.88 9.29
N ILE A 24 -8.74 10.32 8.77
CA ILE A 24 -9.47 10.91 7.63
C ILE A 24 -10.60 11.82 8.10
N CYS A 25 -11.35 11.41 9.12
CA CYS A 25 -12.57 12.09 9.52
C CYS A 25 -12.57 12.58 10.98
N GLY A 26 -11.49 12.35 11.73
CA GLY A 26 -11.32 12.77 13.12
C GLY A 26 -12.20 12.05 14.14
N LYS A 27 -13.15 11.21 13.70
CA LYS A 27 -14.10 10.49 14.57
C LYS A 27 -13.47 9.23 15.15
N ALA A 28 -14.04 8.74 16.26
CA ALA A 28 -13.60 7.51 16.88
C ALA A 28 -13.71 6.31 15.91
N ARG A 29 -12.63 5.54 15.82
CA ARG A 29 -12.47 4.38 14.92
C ARG A 29 -13.40 3.21 15.28
N ALA A 30 -13.85 3.17 16.53
CA ALA A 30 -14.87 2.23 17.01
C ALA A 30 -16.26 2.47 16.41
N THR A 31 -16.49 3.62 15.76
CA THR A 31 -17.78 3.89 15.12
C THR A 31 -17.90 3.11 13.80
N ARG A 32 -19.03 2.41 13.58
CA ARG A 32 -19.31 1.59 12.38
C ARG A 32 -19.49 2.40 11.07
N ARG A 33 -19.04 3.65 10.99
CA ARG A 33 -19.33 4.58 9.87
C ARG A 33 -18.14 4.82 8.93
N HIS A 34 -17.14 3.92 8.92
CA HIS A 34 -15.85 4.16 8.26
C HIS A 34 -15.70 3.50 6.88
N GLN A 35 -16.80 3.10 6.24
CA GLN A 35 -16.76 2.51 4.89
C GLN A 35 -16.15 3.46 3.86
N ALA A 36 -16.56 4.74 3.85
CA ALA A 36 -16.00 5.75 2.96
C ALA A 36 -14.51 6.01 3.24
N CYS A 37 -14.13 6.18 4.51
CA CYS A 37 -12.74 6.38 4.90
C CYS A 37 -11.86 5.18 4.53
N SER A 38 -12.38 3.95 4.65
CA SER A 38 -11.69 2.74 4.22
C SER A 38 -11.41 2.74 2.72
N ARG A 39 -12.40 3.10 1.89
CA ARG A 39 -12.20 3.25 0.43
C ARG A 39 -11.11 4.26 0.11
N ILE A 40 -11.10 5.43 0.76
CA ILE A 40 -10.07 6.46 0.55
C ILE A 40 -8.67 5.91 0.91
N ARG A 41 -8.52 5.17 2.01
CA ARG A 41 -7.23 4.54 2.35
C ARG A 41 -6.79 3.54 1.29
N GLN A 42 -7.72 2.72 0.81
CA GLN A 42 -7.42 1.73 -0.23
C GLN A 42 -6.98 2.41 -1.53
N GLN A 43 -7.63 3.51 -1.93
CA GLN A 43 -7.25 4.31 -3.09
C GLN A 43 -5.85 4.94 -2.93
N ARG A 44 -5.56 5.56 -1.77
CA ARG A 44 -4.23 6.13 -1.49
C ARG A 44 -3.14 5.06 -1.57
N LYS A 45 -3.35 3.91 -0.94
CA LYS A 45 -2.41 2.77 -0.98
C LYS A 45 -2.27 2.17 -2.38
N ALA A 46 -3.30 2.26 -3.22
CA ALA A 46 -3.23 1.87 -4.62
C ALA A 46 -2.40 2.88 -5.44
N ALA A 47 -2.60 4.18 -5.22
CA ALA A 47 -1.81 5.24 -5.87
C ALA A 47 -0.32 5.17 -5.48
N GLU A 48 -0.02 5.00 -4.19
CA GLU A 48 1.34 4.77 -3.69
C GLU A 48 1.99 3.53 -4.33
N TRP A 49 1.20 2.47 -4.53
CA TRP A 49 1.70 1.27 -5.19
C TRP A 49 1.95 1.48 -6.68
N ALA A 50 1.06 2.20 -7.36
CA ALA A 50 1.24 2.56 -8.77
C ALA A 50 2.50 3.41 -8.98
N SER A 51 2.75 4.39 -8.11
CA SER A 51 3.96 5.21 -8.18
C SER A 51 5.22 4.38 -7.87
N TYR A 52 5.18 3.47 -6.90
CA TYR A 52 6.30 2.55 -6.63
C TYR A 52 6.61 1.65 -7.83
N MET A 53 5.58 1.07 -8.47
CA MET A 53 5.75 0.27 -9.68
C MET A 53 6.31 1.10 -10.85
N ALA A 54 5.83 2.33 -11.05
CA ALA A 54 6.35 3.23 -12.07
C ALA A 54 7.83 3.61 -11.84
N ASN A 55 8.23 3.79 -10.58
CA ASN A 55 9.63 4.01 -10.24
C ASN A 55 10.50 2.78 -10.51
N LEU A 56 9.98 1.58 -10.24
CA LEU A 56 10.70 0.34 -10.57
C LEU A 56 10.83 0.12 -12.08
N THR A 57 9.78 0.42 -12.87
CA THR A 57 9.87 0.34 -14.33
C THR A 57 10.83 1.38 -14.88
N ALA A 58 10.80 2.62 -14.36
CA ALA A 58 11.76 3.66 -14.71
C ALA A 58 13.20 3.26 -14.38
N LYS A 59 13.46 2.67 -13.20
CA LYS A 59 14.78 2.14 -12.82
C LYS A 59 15.22 0.99 -13.73
N LYS A 60 14.31 0.09 -14.11
CA LYS A 60 14.62 -0.99 -15.06
C LYS A 60 14.93 -0.45 -16.45
N ALA A 61 14.20 0.59 -16.91
CA ALA A 61 14.44 1.24 -18.19
C ALA A 61 15.76 2.03 -18.21
N GLN A 62 16.10 2.71 -17.10
CA GLN A 62 17.40 3.39 -16.94
C GLN A 62 18.57 2.40 -16.77
N GLY A 63 18.31 1.17 -16.32
CA GLY A 63 19.28 0.07 -16.22
C GLY A 63 19.74 -0.49 -17.57
N GLY A 64 19.76 0.32 -18.63
CA GLY A 64 20.36 -0.02 -19.90
C GLY A 64 21.82 -0.44 -19.72
N ARG A 65 22.08 -1.74 -19.92
CA ARG A 65 23.40 -2.40 -20.09
C ARG A 65 24.51 -1.88 -19.15
N ARG A 66 24.48 -2.34 -17.90
CA ARG A 66 25.67 -2.31 -17.01
C ARG A 66 26.78 -3.29 -17.44
N TYR A 67 26.57 -4.03 -18.53
CA TYR A 67 27.55 -4.89 -19.20
C TYR A 67 27.73 -4.42 -20.65
N ALA A 68 28.27 -3.21 -20.83
CA ALA A 68 28.95 -2.87 -22.08
C ALA A 68 30.43 -3.18 -21.88
N ARG A 69 30.78 -4.40 -22.33
CA ARG A 69 32.08 -4.97 -22.72
C ARG A 69 33.30 -4.79 -21.81
#